data_AF-A0A9X8VC22-F1
#
_entry.id   AF-A0A9X8VC22-F1
#
_cell.length_a   1.000
_cell.length_b   1.000
_cell.length_c   1.000
_cell.angle_alpha   90.00
_cell.angle_beta   90.00
_cell.angle_gamma   90.00
#
_symmetry.space_group_name_H-M   'P 1'
#
loop_
_entity.id
_entity.type
_entity.pdbx_description
1 polymer ?
#
loop_
_entity_poly.entity_id
_entity_poly.type
_entity_poly.pdbx_seq_one_letter_code
_entity_poly.pdbx_strand_id
1 'polypeptide(L)'
;MGLKRAFARSVSHRQRSLAKSGVAALVFFTLFTAVTLSLINHQRTQYQHKVEARTQKFTLGYISHLTAVMRQMMPLLDKPCLSSQSDITYQAAFTSGVRTFLLVKDGYAYCSSATGDMMLPMKNIYQDIDWDLPLDLKLQQGTPMVPNKPAVAVWLRHPGEKATGI
;
A
#
# COMPACT_ATOMS: atom_id res chain seq x y z
N MET A 1 52.79 -29.92 56.69
CA MET A 1 51.92 -30.06 55.49
C MET A 1 50.53 -29.51 55.79
N GLY A 2 50.20 -28.27 55.44
CA GLY A 2 48.88 -27.70 55.80
C GLY A 2 48.40 -26.52 54.97
N LEU A 3 49.32 -25.66 54.51
CA LEU A 3 48.96 -24.45 53.76
C LEU A 3 48.34 -24.73 52.36
N LYS A 4 48.87 -25.70 51.61
CA LYS A 4 48.38 -26.00 50.25
C LYS A 4 46.92 -26.48 50.19
N ARG A 5 46.44 -27.20 51.22
CA ARG A 5 45.05 -27.67 51.29
C ARG A 5 44.07 -26.56 51.69
N ALA A 6 44.48 -25.61 52.53
CA ALA A 6 43.65 -24.47 52.92
C ALA A 6 43.44 -23.47 51.76
N PHE A 7 44.50 -23.16 51.01
CA PHE A 7 44.40 -22.29 49.83
C PHE A 7 43.56 -22.91 48.71
N ALA A 8 43.74 -24.20 48.39
CA ALA A 8 42.92 -24.89 47.38
C ALA A 8 41.41 -24.90 47.73
N ARG A 9 41.07 -25.03 49.02
CA ARG A 9 39.68 -25.00 49.51
C ARG A 9 39.07 -23.59 49.42
N SER A 10 39.86 -22.55 49.70
CA SER A 10 39.42 -21.15 49.58
C SER A 10 39.18 -20.71 48.12
N VAL A 11 40.05 -21.14 47.19
CA VAL A 11 39.91 -20.89 45.74
C VAL A 11 38.69 -21.63 45.17
N SER A 12 38.47 -22.88 45.59
CA SER A 12 37.29 -23.68 45.21
C SER A 12 35.96 -23.07 45.71
N HIS A 13 35.94 -22.53 46.93
CA HIS A 13 34.75 -21.88 47.49
C HIS A 13 34.40 -20.58 46.74
N ARG A 14 35.41 -19.77 46.38
CA ARG A 14 35.24 -18.51 45.64
C ARG A 14 34.75 -18.76 44.21
N GLN A 15 35.26 -19.78 43.52
CA GLN A 15 34.78 -20.19 42.20
C GLN A 15 33.33 -20.69 42.22
N ARG A 16 32.93 -21.46 43.24
CA ARG A 16 31.53 -21.90 43.40
C ARG A 16 30.57 -20.73 43.67
N SER A 17 31.01 -19.72 44.41
CA SER A 17 30.22 -18.51 44.66
C SER A 17 30.07 -17.66 43.38
N LEU A 18 31.14 -17.49 42.61
CA LEU A 18 31.11 -16.82 41.30
C LEU A 18 30.22 -17.56 40.30
N ALA A 19 30.28 -18.89 40.25
CA ALA A 19 29.42 -19.70 39.37
C ALA A 19 27.93 -19.54 39.73
N LYS A 20 27.58 -19.56 41.02
CA LYS A 20 26.18 -19.34 41.46
C LYS A 20 25.68 -17.94 41.12
N SER A 21 26.50 -16.92 41.32
CA SER A 21 26.16 -15.54 40.95
C SER A 21 26.01 -15.38 39.44
N GLY A 22 26.88 -16.02 38.65
CA GLY A 22 26.78 -16.03 37.18
C GLY A 22 25.49 -16.69 36.69
N VAL A 23 25.09 -17.83 37.26
CA VAL A 23 23.81 -18.49 36.94
C VAL A 23 22.63 -17.59 37.29
N ALA A 24 22.64 -16.97 38.48
CA ALA A 24 21.57 -16.06 38.90
C ALA A 24 21.44 -14.84 37.95
N ALA A 25 22.56 -14.24 37.55
CA ALA A 25 22.57 -13.12 36.60
C ALA A 25 22.05 -13.53 35.22
N LEU A 26 22.42 -14.72 34.74
CA LEU A 26 21.98 -15.24 33.44
C LEU A 26 20.46 -15.49 33.45
N VAL A 27 19.93 -16.10 34.52
CA VAL A 27 18.48 -16.30 34.70
C VAL A 27 17.73 -14.95 34.77
N PHE A 28 18.25 -13.97 35.49
CA PHE A 28 17.63 -12.65 35.55
C PHE A 28 17.62 -11.97 34.18
N PHE A 29 18.74 -12.04 33.45
CA PHE A 29 18.86 -11.44 32.12
C PHE A 29 17.94 -12.11 31.10
N THR A 30 17.80 -13.44 31.11
CA THR A 30 16.89 -14.17 30.22
C THR A 30 15.43 -13.86 30.53
N LEU A 31 15.05 -13.77 31.81
CA LEU A 31 13.70 -13.37 32.21
C LEU A 31 13.38 -11.94 31.79
N PHE A 32 14.31 -11.00 32.05
CA PHE A 32 14.13 -9.60 31.68
C PHE A 32 14.01 -9.42 30.17
N THR A 33 14.89 -10.06 29.38
CA THR A 33 14.82 -10.03 27.91
C THR A 33 13.54 -10.68 27.39
N ALA A 34 13.09 -11.80 27.95
CA ALA A 34 11.83 -12.42 27.56
C ALA A 34 10.61 -11.53 27.83
N VAL A 35 10.53 -10.89 29.00
CA VAL A 35 9.43 -9.97 29.35
C VAL A 35 9.42 -8.76 28.43
N THR A 36 10.56 -8.10 28.24
CA THR A 36 10.66 -6.93 27.35
C THR A 36 10.30 -7.27 25.91
N LEU A 37 10.77 -8.40 25.38
CA LEU A 37 10.41 -8.87 24.04
C LEU A 37 8.92 -9.18 23.92
N SER A 38 8.32 -9.80 24.94
CA SER A 38 6.87 -10.08 24.95
C SER A 38 6.05 -8.79 24.90
N LEU A 39 6.44 -7.77 25.69
CA LEU A 39 5.75 -6.47 25.69
C LEU A 39 5.90 -5.75 24.34
N ILE A 40 7.10 -5.71 23.78
CA ILE A 40 7.36 -5.11 22.46
C ILE A 40 6.57 -5.84 21.38
N ASN A 41 6.55 -7.17 21.40
CA ASN A 41 5.82 -7.96 20.41
C ASN A 41 4.31 -7.69 20.52
N HIS A 42 3.76 -7.65 21.73
CA HIS A 42 2.35 -7.34 21.94
C HIS A 42 1.98 -5.93 21.45
N GLN A 43 2.83 -4.93 21.69
CA GLN A 43 2.59 -3.59 21.16
C GLN A 43 2.68 -3.54 19.64
N ARG A 44 3.66 -4.24 19.06
CA ARG A 44 3.83 -4.32 17.60
C ARG A 44 2.62 -4.97 16.95
N THR A 45 2.11 -6.09 17.45
CA THR A 45 0.93 -6.74 16.85
C THR A 45 -0.30 -5.83 16.91
N GLN A 46 -0.54 -5.16 18.04
CA GLN A 46 -1.63 -4.19 18.18
C GLN A 46 -1.49 -3.03 17.19
N TYR A 47 -0.27 -2.52 17.00
CA TYR A 47 -0.01 -1.47 16.03
C TYR A 47 -0.23 -1.94 14.59
N GLN A 48 0.27 -3.13 14.23
CA GLN A 48 0.09 -3.73 12.90
C GLN A 48 -1.40 -3.91 12.59
N HIS A 49 -2.19 -4.47 13.51
CA HIS A 49 -3.63 -4.62 13.34
C HIS A 49 -4.36 -3.27 13.16
N LYS A 50 -3.95 -2.23 13.89
CA LYS A 50 -4.53 -0.88 13.72
C LYS A 50 -4.20 -0.28 12.36
N VAL A 51 -2.96 -0.43 11.89
CA VAL A 51 -2.52 0.06 10.58
C VAL A 51 -3.24 -0.70 9.47
N GLU A 52 -3.32 -2.02 9.57
CA GLU A 52 -4.05 -2.89 8.63
C GLU A 52 -5.53 -2.47 8.54
N ALA A 53 -6.24 -2.43 9.67
CA ALA A 53 -7.65 -2.08 9.70
C ALA A 53 -7.92 -0.66 9.17
N ARG A 54 -7.06 0.31 9.52
CA ARG A 54 -7.17 1.68 9.00
C ARG A 54 -6.92 1.72 7.49
N THR A 55 -5.88 1.05 7.02
CA THR A 55 -5.49 1.03 5.60
C THR A 55 -6.56 0.36 4.76
N GLN A 56 -7.08 -0.79 5.20
CA GLN A 56 -8.17 -1.49 4.54
C GLN A 56 -9.43 -0.62 4.47
N LYS A 57 -9.86 -0.06 5.61
CA LYS A 57 -11.04 0.81 5.67
C LYS A 57 -10.89 2.04 4.76
N PHE A 58 -9.73 2.67 4.79
CA PHE A 58 -9.43 3.82 3.94
C PHE A 58 -9.43 3.44 2.46
N THR A 59 -8.72 2.37 2.08
CA THR A 59 -8.58 1.94 0.68
C THR A 59 -9.93 1.54 0.09
N LEU A 60 -10.72 0.75 0.81
CA LEU A 60 -12.06 0.35 0.37
C LEU A 60 -12.99 1.55 0.25
N GLY A 61 -12.96 2.47 1.23
CA GLY A 61 -13.75 3.70 1.19
C GLY A 61 -13.36 4.60 0.01
N TYR A 62 -12.06 4.76 -0.24
CA TYR A 62 -11.53 5.56 -1.34
C TYR A 62 -11.91 4.97 -2.69
N ILE A 63 -11.67 3.68 -2.93
CA ILE A 63 -12.01 3.01 -4.20
C ILE A 63 -13.53 2.99 -4.40
N SER A 64 -14.32 2.79 -3.35
CA SER A 64 -15.79 2.87 -3.43
C SER A 64 -16.27 4.26 -3.84
N HIS A 65 -15.71 5.32 -3.25
CA HIS A 65 -16.04 6.70 -3.60
C HIS A 65 -15.60 7.03 -5.03
N LEU A 66 -14.35 6.70 -5.39
CA LEU A 66 -13.80 6.94 -6.72
C LEU A 66 -14.64 6.24 -7.80
N THR A 67 -14.97 4.96 -7.60
CA THR A 67 -15.81 4.23 -8.55
C THR A 67 -17.23 4.77 -8.61
N ALA A 68 -17.78 5.35 -7.53
CA ALA A 68 -19.07 6.03 -7.58
C ALA A 68 -19.02 7.28 -8.47
N VAL A 69 -17.96 8.09 -8.37
CA VAL A 69 -17.73 9.24 -9.25
C VAL A 69 -17.57 8.79 -10.71
N MET A 70 -16.77 7.74 -10.96
CA MET A 70 -16.61 7.17 -12.30
C MET A 70 -17.96 6.70 -12.88
N ARG A 71 -18.80 6.01 -12.10
CA ARG A 71 -20.15 5.60 -12.54
C ARG A 71 -21.03 6.77 -12.94
N GLN A 72 -20.94 7.91 -12.26
CA GLN A 72 -21.70 9.10 -12.62
C GLN A 72 -21.24 9.70 -13.96
N MET A 73 -19.98 9.46 -14.34
CA MET A 73 -19.41 9.93 -15.62
C MET A 73 -19.61 8.98 -16.79
N MET A 74 -20.11 7.74 -16.58
CA MET A 74 -20.36 6.79 -17.69
C MET A 74 -21.12 7.39 -18.88
N PRO A 75 -22.18 8.20 -18.70
CA PRO A 75 -22.92 8.81 -19.82
C PRO A 75 -22.09 9.76 -20.68
N LEU A 76 -20.88 10.14 -20.26
CA LEU A 76 -19.96 10.97 -21.05
C LEU A 76 -19.22 10.14 -22.12
N LEU A 77 -19.19 8.81 -22.01
CA LEU A 77 -18.55 7.92 -23.00
C LEU A 77 -19.22 7.96 -24.38
N ASP A 78 -20.50 8.35 -24.42
CA ASP A 78 -21.28 8.52 -25.65
C ASP A 78 -21.12 9.91 -26.28
N LYS A 79 -20.39 10.82 -25.62
CA LYS A 79 -20.22 12.20 -26.04
C LYS A 79 -18.80 12.44 -26.57
N PRO A 80 -18.64 13.36 -27.54
CA PRO A 80 -17.31 13.79 -27.99
C PRO A 80 -16.55 14.49 -26.86
N CYS A 81 -15.22 14.54 -26.96
CA CYS A 81 -14.40 15.14 -25.90
C CYS A 81 -14.75 16.62 -25.68
N LEU A 82 -15.02 17.39 -26.74
CA LEU A 82 -15.36 18.80 -26.66
C LEU A 82 -16.55 19.10 -25.73
N SER A 83 -17.56 18.22 -25.67
CA SER A 83 -18.73 18.41 -24.80
C SER A 83 -18.60 17.74 -23.43
N SER A 84 -17.60 16.89 -23.22
CA SER A 84 -17.37 16.17 -21.97
C SER A 84 -16.23 16.73 -21.15
N GLN A 85 -15.32 17.50 -21.77
CA GLN A 85 -14.06 17.92 -21.19
C GLN A 85 -14.26 18.75 -19.91
N SER A 86 -15.20 19.71 -19.91
CA SER A 86 -15.49 20.51 -18.71
C SER A 86 -15.95 19.66 -17.54
N ASP A 87 -16.81 18.67 -17.80
CA ASP A 87 -17.40 17.80 -16.79
C ASP A 87 -16.33 16.89 -16.18
N ILE A 88 -15.52 16.22 -17.00
CA ILE A 88 -14.44 15.35 -16.49
C ILE A 88 -13.33 16.17 -15.81
N THR A 89 -13.07 17.41 -16.24
CA THR A 89 -12.12 18.32 -15.60
C THR A 89 -12.62 18.74 -14.22
N TYR A 90 -13.89 19.09 -14.10
CA TYR A 90 -14.53 19.37 -12.82
C TYR A 90 -14.41 18.17 -11.88
N GLN A 91 -14.77 16.97 -12.35
CA GLN A 91 -14.68 15.76 -11.52
C GLN A 91 -13.23 15.48 -11.10
N ALA A 92 -12.25 15.63 -11.99
CA ALA A 92 -10.84 15.44 -11.64
C ALA A 92 -10.35 16.46 -10.60
N ALA A 93 -10.79 17.72 -10.69
CA ALA A 93 -10.40 18.78 -9.75
C ALA A 93 -10.97 18.55 -8.33
N PHE A 94 -12.16 17.98 -8.22
CA PHE A 94 -12.86 17.78 -6.94
C PHE A 94 -12.79 16.35 -6.39
N THR A 95 -12.22 15.40 -7.13
CA THR A 95 -11.95 14.04 -6.63
C THR A 95 -10.53 13.97 -6.08
N SER A 96 -10.42 13.96 -4.75
CA SER A 96 -9.13 13.90 -4.06
C SER A 96 -8.26 12.75 -4.56
N GLY A 97 -6.98 13.00 -4.79
CA GLY A 97 -6.01 11.98 -5.22
C GLY A 97 -6.05 11.62 -6.72
N VAL A 98 -7.03 12.09 -7.48
CA VAL A 98 -7.09 11.90 -8.94
C VAL A 98 -6.21 12.93 -9.64
N ARG A 99 -5.34 12.46 -10.54
CA ARG A 99 -4.54 13.34 -11.41
C ARG A 99 -5.24 13.68 -12.72
N THR A 100 -5.92 12.70 -13.30
CA THR A 100 -6.70 12.83 -14.52
C THR A 100 -7.75 11.73 -14.57
N PHE A 101 -8.91 12.03 -15.14
CA PHE A 101 -9.81 11.02 -15.71
C PHE A 101 -9.52 10.87 -17.20
N LEU A 102 -9.71 9.67 -17.73
CA LEU A 102 -9.65 9.37 -19.15
C LEU A 102 -11.00 8.78 -19.56
N LEU A 103 -11.51 9.18 -20.72
CA LEU A 103 -12.61 8.47 -21.37
C LEU A 103 -11.98 7.57 -22.42
N VAL A 104 -12.26 6.28 -22.33
CA VAL A 104 -11.70 5.24 -23.19
C VAL A 104 -12.82 4.61 -24.00
N LYS A 105 -12.62 4.52 -25.31
CA LYS A 105 -13.53 3.85 -26.24
C LYS A 105 -12.74 2.93 -27.16
N ASP A 106 -13.17 1.68 -27.25
CA ASP A 106 -12.52 0.65 -28.09
C ASP A 106 -11.00 0.52 -27.86
N GLY A 107 -10.56 0.70 -26.61
CA GLY A 107 -9.15 0.62 -26.20
C GLY A 107 -8.32 1.87 -26.46
N TYR A 108 -8.94 2.97 -26.90
CA TYR A 108 -8.29 4.27 -27.09
C TYR A 108 -8.79 5.28 -26.08
N ALA A 109 -7.87 5.91 -25.37
CA ALA A 109 -8.20 7.10 -24.59
C ALA A 109 -8.41 8.25 -25.57
N TYR A 110 -9.65 8.74 -25.65
CA TYR A 110 -10.05 9.78 -26.59
C TYR A 110 -10.22 11.15 -25.92
N CYS A 111 -10.41 11.18 -24.61
CA CYS A 111 -10.56 12.43 -23.85
C CYS A 111 -9.85 12.32 -22.51
N SER A 112 -9.12 13.36 -22.14
CA SER A 112 -8.48 13.50 -20.84
C SER A 112 -8.94 14.78 -20.15
N SER A 113 -9.19 14.68 -18.85
CA SER A 113 -9.47 15.86 -18.02
C SER A 113 -8.25 16.80 -17.88
N ALA A 114 -7.04 16.32 -18.17
CA ALA A 114 -5.81 17.11 -18.05
C ALA A 114 -5.34 17.66 -19.40
N THR A 115 -5.43 16.88 -20.48
CA THR A 115 -4.90 17.27 -21.80
C THR A 115 -5.98 17.56 -22.84
N GLY A 116 -7.24 17.26 -22.54
CA GLY A 116 -8.35 17.41 -23.50
C GLY A 116 -8.41 16.28 -24.52
N ASP A 117 -8.80 16.64 -25.75
CA ASP A 117 -8.96 15.70 -26.85
C ASP A 117 -7.63 15.00 -27.17
N MET A 118 -7.69 13.69 -27.32
CA MET A 118 -6.52 12.85 -27.59
C MET A 118 -6.93 11.62 -28.35
N MET A 119 -5.96 10.86 -28.86
CA MET A 119 -6.20 9.56 -29.46
C MET A 119 -4.99 8.69 -29.18
N LEU A 120 -4.96 8.06 -28.01
CA LEU A 120 -3.84 7.22 -27.59
C LEU A 120 -4.32 5.82 -27.22
N PRO A 121 -3.71 4.76 -27.78
CA PRO A 121 -3.96 3.40 -27.33
C PRO A 121 -3.70 3.31 -25.83
N MET A 122 -4.64 2.74 -25.07
CA MET A 122 -4.49 2.63 -23.62
C MET A 122 -3.26 1.81 -23.22
N LYS A 123 -2.87 0.81 -24.02
CA LYS A 123 -1.61 0.06 -23.87
C LYS A 123 -0.35 0.93 -23.87
N ASN A 124 -0.40 2.13 -24.45
CA ASN A 124 0.73 3.07 -24.44
C ASN A 124 0.77 3.87 -23.13
N ILE A 125 -0.35 3.97 -22.40
CA ILE A 125 -0.48 4.70 -21.13
C ILE A 125 -0.28 3.73 -19.95
N TYR A 126 -1.04 2.63 -19.94
CA TYR A 126 -0.95 1.53 -18.98
C TYR A 126 -1.05 0.18 -19.71
N GLN A 127 0.04 -0.59 -19.66
CA GLN A 127 0.14 -1.86 -20.40
C GLN A 127 -0.65 -3.01 -19.75
N ASP A 128 -0.72 -3.02 -18.41
CA ASP A 128 -1.16 -4.19 -17.64
C ASP A 128 -2.64 -4.18 -17.26
N ILE A 129 -3.43 -3.24 -17.79
CA ILE A 129 -4.87 -3.17 -17.52
C ILE A 129 -5.58 -4.37 -18.16
N ASP A 130 -6.34 -5.09 -17.35
CA ASP A 130 -7.16 -6.21 -17.77
C ASP A 130 -8.56 -5.74 -18.17
N TRP A 131 -8.83 -5.77 -19.47
CA TRP A 131 -10.10 -5.36 -20.07
C TRP A 131 -11.26 -6.34 -19.80
N ASP A 132 -10.95 -7.57 -19.37
CA ASP A 132 -11.97 -8.58 -19.06
C ASP A 132 -12.52 -8.39 -17.63
N LEU A 133 -11.82 -7.65 -16.77
CA LEU A 133 -12.31 -7.29 -15.44
C LEU A 133 -13.24 -6.06 -15.49
N PRO A 134 -14.33 -6.05 -14.69
CA PRO A 134 -15.21 -4.89 -14.58
C PRO A 134 -14.54 -3.71 -13.84
N LEU A 135 -13.62 -4.01 -12.93
CA LEU A 135 -12.82 -3.05 -12.17
C LEU A 135 -11.40 -3.62 -12.06
N ASP A 136 -10.40 -2.84 -12.44
CA ASP A 136 -8.99 -3.23 -12.33
C ASP A 136 -8.15 -2.10 -11.74
N LEU A 137 -7.06 -2.44 -11.06
CA LEU A 137 -6.17 -1.51 -10.40
C LEU A 137 -4.72 -1.85 -10.74
N LYS A 138 -3.99 -0.89 -11.32
CA LYS A 138 -2.58 -1.09 -11.71
C LYS A 138 -1.69 0.02 -11.19
N LEU A 139 -0.46 -0.36 -10.85
CA LEU A 139 0.58 0.54 -10.40
C LEU A 139 1.66 0.61 -11.47
N GLN A 140 2.10 1.82 -11.81
CA GLN A 140 3.21 2.04 -12.73
C GLN A 140 4.11 3.16 -12.21
N GLN A 141 5.41 3.11 -12.52
CA GLN A 141 6.40 4.10 -12.05
C GLN A 141 6.24 5.49 -12.70
N GLY A 142 5.42 5.59 -13.75
CA GLY A 142 5.10 6.83 -14.44
C GLY A 142 4.17 6.56 -15.62
N THR A 143 3.67 7.60 -16.25
CA THR A 143 2.92 7.52 -17.52
C THR A 143 3.68 8.29 -18.60
N PRO A 144 3.38 8.12 -19.89
CA PRO A 144 4.01 8.92 -20.95
C PRO A 144 3.90 10.43 -20.72
N MET A 145 2.78 10.89 -20.15
CA MET A 145 2.54 12.30 -19.81
C MET A 145 3.31 12.76 -18.57
N VAL A 146 3.60 11.84 -17.63
CA VAL A 146 4.29 12.14 -16.37
C VAL A 146 5.25 10.99 -16.01
N PRO A 147 6.41 10.88 -16.69
CA PRO A 147 7.24 9.67 -16.65
C PRO A 147 7.94 9.43 -15.30
N ASN A 148 8.20 10.48 -14.54
CA ASN A 148 9.00 10.41 -13.29
C ASN A 148 8.13 10.45 -12.02
N LYS A 149 6.83 10.19 -12.12
CA LYS A 149 5.93 10.17 -10.96
C LYS A 149 5.08 8.91 -10.95
N PRO A 150 5.19 8.04 -9.92
CA PRO A 150 4.40 6.82 -9.84
C PRO A 150 2.91 7.16 -9.87
N ALA A 151 2.15 6.29 -10.50
CA ALA A 151 0.73 6.48 -10.74
C ALA A 151 -0.03 5.17 -10.50
N VAL A 152 -1.27 5.34 -10.03
CA VAL A 152 -2.23 4.24 -9.87
C VAL A 152 -3.31 4.46 -10.94
N ALA A 153 -3.52 3.47 -11.79
CA ALA A 153 -4.68 3.41 -12.67
C ALA A 153 -5.81 2.68 -11.95
N VAL A 154 -7.02 3.23 -12.05
CA VAL A 154 -8.26 2.56 -11.67
C VAL A 154 -9.08 2.50 -12.94
N TRP A 155 -9.35 1.30 -13.43
CA TRP A 155 -10.14 1.06 -14.63
C TRP A 155 -11.56 0.67 -14.22
N LEU A 156 -12.57 1.35 -14.76
CA LEU A 156 -13.96 0.95 -14.62
C LEU A 156 -14.57 0.71 -16.00
N ARG A 157 -14.88 -0.55 -16.29
CA ARG A 157 -15.43 -0.94 -17.59
C ARG A 157 -16.89 -0.50 -17.75
N HIS A 158 -17.23 -0.03 -18.95
CA HIS A 158 -18.62 0.18 -19.35
C HIS A 158 -19.37 -1.18 -19.46
N PRO A 159 -20.57 -1.31 -18.87
CA PRO A 159 -21.33 -2.56 -18.96
C PRO A 159 -21.65 -2.95 -20.41
N GLY A 160 -21.29 -4.17 -20.81
CA GLY A 160 -21.59 -4.70 -22.14
C GLY A 160 -20.57 -4.35 -23.23
N GLU A 161 -19.62 -3.45 -22.96
CA GLU A 161 -18.57 -3.08 -23.91
C GLU A 161 -17.19 -3.47 -23.38
N LYS A 162 -16.44 -4.21 -24.20
CA LYS A 162 -15.04 -4.51 -23.92
C LYS A 162 -14.18 -3.31 -24.29
N ALA A 163 -13.19 -2.98 -23.45
CA ALA A 163 -12.25 -1.89 -23.69
C ALA A 163 -12.85 -0.47 -23.83
N THR A 164 -14.11 -0.28 -23.43
CA THR A 164 -14.75 1.03 -23.24
C THR A 164 -15.00 1.26 -21.76
N GLY A 165 -14.76 2.47 -21.26
CA GLY A 165 -14.82 2.77 -19.83
C GLY A 165 -14.01 4.01 -19.44
N ILE A 166 -13.72 4.12 -18.15
CA ILE A 166 -13.04 5.26 -17.53
C ILE A 166 -11.77 4.79 -16.82
#